data_AF-A0A0R3QU33-F1
#
_entry.id   AF-A0A0R3QU33-F1
#
_cell.length_a   1.000
_cell.length_b   1.000
_cell.length_c   1.000
_cell.angle_alpha   90.00
_cell.angle_beta   90.00
_cell.angle_gamma   90.00
#
_symmetry.space_group_name_H-M   'P 1'
#
loop_
_entity.id
_entity.type
_entity.pdbx_description
1 polymer ?
#
loop_
_entity_poly.entity_id
_entity_poly.type
_entity_poly.pdbx_seq_one_letter_code
_entity_poly.pdbx_strand_id
1 'polypeptide(L)'
;MTSKWSFLFIAMGKCTIRLIKDIRTLRECDVQSLTDIFFSLVSFDPNNSRLASVQGEIRVGGLYQAKLPPMERCSAVDEPDRDELQWRPGYINEESEHVYKRATRSFRMFAMVRNEQITQMERDFRTGDLCMHDAIITLHKCDYNVNYAIEAMNKNDEHMLKVANFMSVDDAKKFARGIKTYGKNFLKIKKELLPHHRRDELVQFYYGWKKTRDATRPKPLARQRNTATATHRKPKGNQLKASRPGSTDLADYASASETEMEELENDGRAAAYACHHCYTSKSKDWHHSGRERQLLCTECR
;
A
#
# COMPACT_ATOMS: atom_id res chain seq x y z
N MET A 1 20.74 0.57 59.26
CA MET A 1 19.48 0.34 60.00
C MET A 1 18.44 1.30 59.45
N THR A 2 17.66 0.81 58.47
CA THR A 2 16.24 0.42 58.61
C THR A 2 15.28 1.61 58.67
N SER A 3 14.67 1.93 57.52
CA SER A 3 13.32 2.48 57.49
C SER A 3 12.57 1.74 56.38
N LYS A 4 11.79 0.75 56.84
CA LYS A 4 10.95 -0.11 56.01
C LYS A 4 9.86 0.71 55.33
N TRP A 5 9.61 0.29 54.09
CA TRP A 5 8.53 0.70 53.20
C TRP A 5 7.16 0.56 53.86
N SER A 6 6.43 1.68 53.96
CA SER A 6 5.01 1.70 54.33
C SER A 6 4.16 1.82 53.07
N PHE A 7 4.00 0.74 52.30
CA PHE A 7 2.99 0.66 51.23
C PHE A 7 2.59 -0.81 51.03
N LEU A 8 1.94 -1.40 52.02
CA LEU A 8 1.31 -2.72 51.88
C LEU A 8 0.01 -2.81 52.68
N PHE A 9 -0.81 -1.76 52.67
CA PHE A 9 -2.10 -1.74 53.38
C PHE A 9 -3.32 -2.07 52.50
N ILE A 10 -3.12 -2.32 51.20
CA ILE A 10 -4.23 -2.49 50.23
C ILE A 10 -4.35 -3.95 49.74
N ALA A 11 -3.33 -4.80 49.95
CA ALA A 11 -3.36 -6.18 49.49
C ALA A 11 -4.03 -7.11 50.53
N MET A 12 -5.26 -7.54 50.25
CA MET A 12 -6.06 -8.43 51.11
C MET A 12 -5.88 -9.93 50.81
N GLY A 13 -5.14 -10.28 49.75
CA GLY A 13 -4.93 -11.67 49.33
C GLY A 13 -4.08 -11.79 48.06
N LYS A 14 -3.71 -13.03 47.70
CA LYS A 14 -3.06 -13.35 46.42
C LYS A 14 -4.09 -13.97 45.48
N CYS A 15 -4.05 -13.60 44.20
CA CYS A 15 -4.86 -14.23 43.16
C CYS A 15 -4.01 -14.56 41.94
N THR A 16 -4.51 -15.47 41.10
CA THR A 16 -3.89 -15.87 39.83
C THR A 16 -4.77 -15.42 38.69
N ILE A 17 -4.22 -14.66 37.74
CA ILE A 17 -4.95 -14.22 36.54
C ILE A 17 -4.39 -14.97 35.33
N ARG A 18 -5.25 -15.70 34.61
CA ARG A 18 -4.89 -16.42 33.38
C ARG A 18 -5.43 -15.68 32.17
N LEU A 19 -4.58 -15.44 31.17
CA LEU A 19 -5.02 -14.94 29.86
C LEU A 19 -5.51 -16.12 29.01
N ILE A 20 -6.74 -16.05 28.51
CA ILE A 20 -7.38 -17.13 27.78
C ILE A 20 -7.88 -16.60 26.44
N LYS A 21 -7.56 -17.33 25.36
CA LYS A 21 -7.98 -16.94 23.99
C LYS A 21 -9.43 -17.31 23.69
N ASP A 22 -9.94 -18.36 24.31
CA ASP A 22 -11.27 -18.91 24.06
C ASP A 22 -11.84 -19.54 25.34
N ILE A 23 -13.06 -19.16 25.71
CA ILE A 23 -13.76 -19.63 26.90
C ILE A 23 -13.95 -21.16 26.92
N ARG A 24 -13.97 -21.80 25.75
CA ARG A 24 -14.10 -23.27 25.61
C ARG A 24 -12.89 -24.05 26.13
N THR A 25 -11.76 -23.37 26.38
CA THR A 25 -10.55 -23.99 26.94
C THR A 25 -10.59 -24.11 28.47
N LEU A 26 -11.58 -23.48 29.12
CA LEU A 26 -11.80 -23.63 30.56
C LEU A 26 -12.49 -24.95 30.86
N ARG A 27 -11.98 -25.70 31.83
CA ARG A 27 -12.64 -26.89 32.37
C ARG A 27 -13.55 -26.48 33.53
N GLU A 28 -14.56 -27.29 33.86
CA GLU A 28 -15.47 -27.01 34.98
C GLU A 28 -14.73 -26.84 36.31
N CYS A 29 -13.63 -27.58 36.52
CA CYS A 29 -12.75 -27.42 37.68
C CYS A 29 -12.02 -26.07 37.72
N ASP A 30 -11.76 -25.42 36.58
CA ASP A 30 -11.13 -24.10 36.55
C ASP A 30 -12.10 -22.97 36.98
N VAL A 31 -13.43 -23.23 36.96
CA VAL A 31 -14.47 -22.23 37.23
C VAL A 31 -15.17 -22.45 38.58
N GLN A 32 -15.32 -23.70 39.03
CA GLN A 32 -16.13 -24.03 40.21
C GLN A 32 -15.35 -24.18 41.52
N SER A 33 -14.05 -24.53 41.49
CA SER A 33 -13.33 -24.94 42.71
C SER A 33 -12.26 -23.97 43.19
N LEU A 34 -12.01 -22.86 42.50
CA LEU A 34 -10.86 -21.98 42.78
C LEU A 34 -11.30 -20.52 42.91
N THR A 35 -11.50 -20.07 44.17
CA THR A 35 -11.92 -18.69 44.51
C THR A 35 -10.88 -17.62 44.16
N ASP A 36 -9.62 -18.04 43.99
CA ASP A 36 -8.47 -17.14 43.81
C ASP A 36 -7.95 -17.12 42.36
N ILE A 37 -8.70 -17.69 41.40
CA ILE A 37 -8.31 -17.74 39.98
C ILE A 37 -9.30 -16.95 39.13
N PHE A 38 -8.77 -15.98 38.40
CA PHE A 38 -9.50 -15.16 37.45
C PHE A 38 -8.97 -15.40 36.03
N PHE A 39 -9.80 -15.10 35.02
CA PHE A 39 -9.40 -15.17 33.63
C PHE A 39 -9.69 -13.86 32.90
N SER A 40 -8.84 -13.52 31.94
CA SER A 40 -9.05 -12.40 31.02
C SER A 40 -9.18 -12.94 29.60
N LEU A 41 -10.28 -12.60 28.93
CA LEU A 41 -10.57 -12.94 27.53
C LEU A 41 -10.27 -11.79 26.58
N VAL A 42 -10.21 -10.57 27.10
CA VAL A 42 -10.11 -9.34 26.30
C VAL A 42 -9.14 -8.38 26.98
N SER A 43 -8.25 -7.78 26.20
CA SER A 43 -7.48 -6.62 26.63
C SER A 43 -8.34 -5.37 26.55
N PHE A 44 -8.50 -4.70 27.69
CA PHE A 44 -9.17 -3.40 27.79
C PHE A 44 -8.12 -2.29 27.81
N ASP A 45 -8.23 -1.34 26.89
CA ASP A 45 -7.43 -0.11 26.91
C ASP A 45 -8.23 1.01 27.63
N PRO A 46 -7.85 1.41 28.86
CA PRO A 46 -8.57 2.41 29.63
C PRO A 46 -8.50 3.83 29.04
N ASN A 47 -7.54 4.11 28.15
CA ASN A 47 -7.42 5.45 27.54
C ASN A 47 -8.45 5.68 26.44
N ASN A 48 -8.89 4.60 25.77
CA ASN A 48 -9.84 4.66 24.66
C ASN A 48 -11.17 3.94 24.96
N SER A 49 -11.31 3.33 26.15
CA SER A 49 -12.47 2.50 26.53
C SER A 49 -12.81 1.41 25.50
N ARG A 50 -11.81 0.92 24.75
CA ARG A 50 -12.01 -0.09 23.71
C ARG A 50 -11.62 -1.47 24.23
N LEU A 51 -12.56 -2.40 24.07
CA LEU A 51 -12.31 -3.84 24.14
C LEU A 51 -11.72 -4.27 22.79
N ALA A 52 -10.57 -4.96 22.80
CA ALA A 52 -10.01 -5.54 21.58
C ALA A 52 -10.84 -6.76 21.15
N SER A 53 -11.94 -6.51 20.44
CA SER A 53 -12.68 -7.53 19.69
C SER A 53 -13.03 -6.96 18.31
N VAL A 54 -12.42 -7.51 17.27
CA VAL A 54 -12.84 -7.28 15.89
C VAL A 54 -13.80 -8.40 15.54
N GLN A 55 -15.07 -8.22 15.89
CA GLN A 55 -16.10 -9.21 15.55
C GLN A 55 -16.62 -8.89 14.15
N GLY A 56 -16.09 -9.58 13.14
CA GLY A 56 -16.70 -9.62 11.81
C GLY A 56 -17.85 -10.63 11.80
N GLU A 57 -18.94 -10.32 11.11
CA GLU A 57 -20.12 -11.19 10.98
C GLU A 57 -20.29 -11.65 9.53
N ILE A 58 -20.55 -12.95 9.33
CA ILE A 58 -20.84 -13.53 8.01
C ILE A 58 -22.31 -13.31 7.70
N ARG A 59 -22.62 -12.76 6.53
CA ARG A 59 -23.99 -12.56 6.07
C ARG A 59 -24.47 -13.71 5.19
N VAL A 60 -25.71 -14.14 5.42
CA VAL A 60 -26.37 -15.24 4.68
C VAL A 60 -27.67 -14.69 4.07
N GLY A 61 -27.86 -14.88 2.76
CA GLY A 61 -29.06 -14.47 2.03
C GLY A 61 -28.75 -14.27 0.54
N GLY A 62 -29.76 -14.40 -0.34
CA GLY A 62 -29.56 -14.39 -1.79
C GLY A 62 -28.89 -13.12 -2.39
N LEU A 63 -28.76 -12.05 -1.61
CA LEU A 63 -27.97 -10.85 -1.95
C LEU A 63 -26.46 -11.01 -1.70
N TYR A 64 -26.08 -11.98 -0.88
CA TYR A 64 -24.71 -12.25 -0.44
C TYR A 64 -24.14 -13.54 -1.04
N GLN A 65 -24.99 -14.54 -1.31
CA GLN A 65 -24.53 -15.78 -1.96
C GLN A 65 -24.53 -15.66 -3.49
N ALA A 66 -23.47 -16.20 -4.10
CA ALA A 66 -23.42 -16.40 -5.54
C ALA A 66 -24.48 -17.42 -5.98
N LYS A 67 -25.10 -17.18 -7.14
CA LYS A 67 -25.93 -18.18 -7.80
C LYS A 67 -25.01 -19.24 -8.38
N LEU A 68 -25.16 -20.48 -7.95
CA LEU A 68 -24.36 -21.59 -8.46
C LEU A 68 -24.75 -21.86 -9.91
N PRO A 69 -23.79 -21.80 -10.86
CA PRO A 69 -24.08 -22.18 -12.24
C PRO A 69 -24.42 -23.68 -12.31
N PRO A 70 -25.27 -24.10 -13.26
CA PRO A 70 -25.56 -25.51 -13.47
C PRO A 70 -24.28 -26.26 -13.87
N MET A 71 -24.19 -27.52 -13.48
CA MET A 71 -23.04 -28.36 -13.84
C MET A 71 -23.00 -28.57 -15.36
N GLU A 72 -21.93 -28.08 -15.98
CA GLU A 72 -21.70 -28.25 -17.41
C GLU A 72 -21.18 -29.67 -17.71
N ARG A 73 -21.72 -30.32 -18.74
CA ARG A 73 -21.42 -31.73 -19.08
C ARG A 73 -20.37 -31.88 -20.19
N CYS A 74 -19.98 -30.79 -20.82
CA CYS A 74 -18.94 -30.76 -21.85
C CYS A 74 -17.87 -29.76 -21.42
N SER A 75 -16.61 -30.03 -21.80
CA SER A 75 -15.52 -29.09 -21.58
C SER A 75 -15.89 -27.75 -22.20
N ALA A 76 -15.77 -26.67 -21.43
CA ALA A 76 -15.80 -25.32 -21.96
C ALA A 76 -14.91 -25.31 -23.21
N VAL A 77 -15.51 -25.10 -24.38
CA VAL A 77 -14.74 -24.78 -25.57
C VAL A 77 -13.95 -23.53 -25.17
N ASP A 78 -12.62 -23.56 -25.27
CA ASP A 78 -11.78 -22.37 -25.06
C ASP A 78 -12.36 -21.26 -25.93
N GLU A 79 -13.17 -20.37 -25.34
CA GLU A 79 -13.68 -19.23 -26.08
C GLU A 79 -12.48 -18.35 -26.37
N PRO A 80 -12.13 -18.16 -27.66
CA PRO A 80 -10.92 -17.44 -28.06
C PRO A 80 -10.93 -15.97 -27.60
N ASP A 81 -12.05 -15.47 -27.10
CA ASP A 81 -12.25 -14.06 -26.75
C ASP A 81 -11.73 -13.68 -25.35
N ARG A 82 -11.29 -14.64 -24.51
CA ARG A 82 -10.83 -14.31 -23.14
C ARG A 82 -9.32 -14.23 -22.98
N ASP A 83 -8.57 -15.13 -23.62
CA ASP A 83 -7.14 -15.30 -23.42
C ASP A 83 -6.37 -15.28 -24.74
N GLU A 84 -5.25 -14.55 -24.79
CA GLU A 84 -4.34 -14.52 -25.93
C GLU A 84 -3.09 -15.35 -25.63
N LEU A 85 -2.78 -16.36 -26.47
CA LEU A 85 -1.56 -17.13 -26.34
C LEU A 85 -0.34 -16.24 -26.64
N GLN A 86 0.52 -16.05 -25.63
CA GLN A 86 1.71 -15.20 -25.74
C GLN A 86 3.01 -16.01 -25.93
N TRP A 87 3.01 -17.29 -25.55
CA TRP A 87 4.17 -18.16 -25.66
C TRP A 87 3.74 -19.62 -25.61
N ARG A 88 4.32 -20.42 -26.51
CA ARG A 88 4.19 -21.87 -26.57
C ARG A 88 5.55 -22.54 -26.38
N PRO A 89 5.74 -23.33 -25.30
CA PRO A 89 6.98 -24.10 -25.08
C PRO A 89 7.23 -25.14 -26.18
N GLY A 90 8.50 -25.41 -26.49
CA GLY A 90 8.91 -26.49 -27.40
C GLY A 90 8.82 -26.18 -28.90
N TYR A 91 8.44 -24.95 -29.27
CA TYR A 91 8.35 -24.51 -30.68
C TYR A 91 9.68 -23.99 -31.25
N ILE A 92 10.70 -23.87 -30.41
CA ILE A 92 12.06 -23.50 -30.78
C ILE A 92 13.06 -24.37 -30.03
N ASN A 93 14.21 -24.65 -30.65
CA ASN A 93 15.33 -25.29 -29.96
C ASN A 93 15.90 -24.35 -28.88
N GLU A 94 16.22 -24.91 -27.71
CA GLU A 94 16.82 -24.21 -26.58
C GLU A 94 18.09 -23.43 -26.96
N GLU A 95 18.94 -23.97 -27.84
CA GLU A 95 20.15 -23.27 -28.29
C GLU A 95 19.81 -22.00 -29.11
N SER A 96 18.88 -22.12 -30.07
CA SER A 96 18.45 -20.99 -30.91
C SER A 96 17.72 -19.93 -30.08
N GLU A 97 16.92 -20.35 -29.10
CA GLU A 97 16.27 -19.47 -28.14
C GLU A 97 17.30 -18.70 -27.29
N HIS A 98 18.33 -19.39 -26.81
CA HIS A 98 19.42 -18.78 -26.04
C HIS A 98 20.21 -17.76 -26.86
N VAL A 99 20.55 -18.08 -28.11
CA VAL A 99 21.24 -17.17 -29.03
C VAL A 99 20.37 -15.94 -29.30
N TYR A 100 19.08 -16.13 -29.57
CA TYR A 100 18.13 -15.06 -29.79
C TYR A 100 18.05 -14.11 -28.59
N LYS A 101 17.80 -14.63 -27.38
CA LYS A 101 17.72 -13.83 -26.14
C LYS A 101 19.01 -13.04 -25.86
N ARG A 102 20.17 -13.63 -26.16
CA ARG A 102 21.46 -12.94 -25.99
C ARG A 102 21.64 -11.82 -27.02
N ALA A 103 21.30 -12.08 -28.28
CA ALA A 103 21.40 -11.11 -29.35
C ALA A 103 20.49 -9.91 -29.10
N THR A 104 19.22 -10.14 -28.78
CA THR A 104 18.23 -9.09 -28.51
C THR A 104 18.60 -8.21 -27.33
N ARG A 105 19.05 -8.81 -26.22
CA ARG A 105 19.57 -8.06 -25.07
C ARG A 105 20.77 -7.21 -25.45
N SER A 106 21.68 -7.73 -26.27
CA SER A 106 22.89 -7.02 -26.69
C SER A 106 22.57 -5.83 -27.60
N PHE A 107 21.66 -6.00 -28.56
CA PHE A 107 21.19 -4.92 -29.42
C PHE A 107 20.46 -3.83 -28.64
N ARG A 108 19.55 -4.21 -27.74
CA ARG A 108 18.84 -3.24 -26.89
C ARG A 108 19.81 -2.48 -25.99
N MET A 109 20.76 -3.17 -25.35
CA MET A 109 21.82 -2.52 -24.56
C MET A 109 22.59 -1.49 -25.39
N PHE A 110 23.01 -1.87 -26.59
CA PHE A 110 23.73 -0.98 -27.50
C PHE A 110 22.92 0.25 -27.90
N ALA A 111 21.63 0.06 -28.19
CA ALA A 111 20.72 1.13 -28.52
C ALA A 111 20.51 2.10 -27.34
N MET A 112 20.37 1.58 -26.11
CA MET A 112 20.18 2.38 -24.89
C MET A 112 21.43 3.17 -24.47
N VAL A 113 22.63 2.61 -24.60
CA VAL A 113 23.87 3.30 -24.21
C VAL A 113 24.15 4.53 -25.05
N ARG A 114 23.68 4.56 -26.31
CA ARG A 114 23.80 5.74 -27.18
C ARG A 114 23.02 6.96 -26.69
N ASN A 115 22.09 6.79 -25.75
CA ASN A 115 21.27 7.88 -25.21
C ASN A 115 21.68 8.23 -23.77
N GLU A 116 22.54 9.25 -23.63
CA GLU A 116 23.10 9.69 -22.35
C GLU A 116 22.06 10.33 -21.41
N GLN A 117 20.92 10.78 -21.95
CA GLN A 117 19.86 11.43 -21.16
C GLN A 117 19.06 10.44 -20.31
N ILE A 118 19.14 9.15 -20.63
CA ILE A 118 18.45 8.07 -19.93
C ILE A 118 19.20 7.76 -18.62
N THR A 119 18.45 7.65 -17.51
CA THR A 119 19.04 7.25 -16.23
C THR A 119 19.57 5.82 -16.27
N GLN A 120 20.60 5.50 -15.47
CA GLN A 120 21.10 4.12 -15.36
C GLN A 120 19.99 3.14 -14.95
N MET A 121 19.09 3.58 -14.07
CA MET A 121 17.94 2.79 -13.65
C MET A 121 17.01 2.44 -14.81
N GLU A 122 16.67 3.42 -15.65
CA GLU A 122 15.82 3.20 -16.81
C GLU A 122 16.50 2.25 -17.81
N ARG A 123 17.83 2.37 -17.99
CA ARG A 123 18.60 1.42 -18.79
C ARG A 123 18.52 0.00 -18.22
N ASP A 124 18.79 -0.17 -16.93
CA ASP A 124 18.75 -1.48 -16.27
C ASP A 124 17.36 -2.11 -16.36
N PHE A 125 16.30 -1.30 -16.23
CA PHE A 125 14.92 -1.75 -16.35
C PHE A 125 14.60 -2.26 -17.76
N ARG A 126 14.94 -1.47 -18.80
CA ARG A 126 14.63 -1.81 -20.19
C ARG A 126 15.47 -2.93 -20.78
N THR A 127 16.65 -3.16 -20.23
CA THR A 127 17.60 -4.18 -20.71
C THR A 127 17.62 -5.44 -19.83
N GLY A 128 16.91 -5.41 -18.70
CA GLY A 128 16.65 -6.56 -17.84
C GLY A 128 15.40 -7.34 -18.26
N ASP A 129 14.49 -7.56 -17.31
CA ASP A 129 13.33 -8.43 -17.49
C ASP A 129 12.38 -7.96 -18.59
N LEU A 130 12.26 -6.64 -18.80
CA LEU A 130 11.42 -6.11 -19.86
C LEU A 130 11.94 -6.51 -21.25
N CYS A 131 13.26 -6.51 -21.44
CA CYS A 131 13.88 -7.01 -22.68
C CYS A 131 13.59 -8.49 -22.91
N MET A 132 13.69 -9.29 -21.85
CA MET A 132 13.42 -10.72 -21.95
C MET A 132 11.95 -11.00 -22.26
N HIS A 133 11.03 -10.25 -21.63
CA HIS A 133 9.61 -10.32 -21.94
C HIS A 133 9.34 -9.95 -23.40
N ASP A 134 9.78 -8.77 -23.84
CA ASP A 134 9.58 -8.31 -25.22
C ASP A 134 10.17 -9.28 -26.25
N ALA A 135 11.33 -9.87 -25.96
CA ALA A 135 11.97 -10.87 -26.81
C ALA A 135 11.08 -12.12 -26.95
N ILE A 136 10.58 -12.69 -25.86
CA ILE A 136 9.72 -13.88 -25.88
C ILE A 136 8.42 -13.61 -26.65
N ILE A 137 7.77 -12.47 -26.38
CA ILE A 137 6.55 -12.07 -27.08
C ILE A 137 6.79 -11.87 -28.58
N THR A 138 7.87 -11.17 -28.94
CA THR A 138 8.22 -10.91 -30.34
C THR A 138 8.55 -12.22 -31.06
N LEU A 139 9.25 -13.14 -30.41
CA LEU A 139 9.56 -14.45 -30.97
C LEU A 139 8.29 -15.24 -31.28
N HIS A 140 7.31 -15.24 -30.36
CA HIS A 140 6.03 -15.89 -30.61
C HIS A 140 5.27 -15.24 -31.77
N LYS A 141 5.20 -13.90 -31.82
CA LYS A 141 4.54 -13.14 -32.89
C LYS A 141 5.19 -13.31 -34.26
N CYS A 142 6.45 -13.74 -34.31
CA CYS A 142 7.18 -14.03 -35.54
C CYS A 142 7.23 -15.54 -35.85
N ASP A 143 6.27 -16.32 -35.33
CA ASP A 143 6.17 -17.77 -35.53
C ASP A 143 7.49 -18.51 -35.22
N TYR A 144 8.19 -18.06 -34.18
CA TYR A 144 9.48 -18.61 -33.73
C TYR A 144 10.62 -18.51 -34.76
N ASN A 145 10.48 -17.68 -35.78
CA ASN A 145 11.57 -17.38 -36.71
C ASN A 145 12.54 -16.36 -36.11
N VAL A 146 13.72 -16.83 -35.70
CA VAL A 146 14.75 -16.01 -35.03
C VAL A 146 15.16 -14.79 -35.85
N ASN A 147 15.34 -14.93 -37.17
CA ASN A 147 15.82 -13.83 -38.01
C ASN A 147 14.79 -12.70 -38.10
N TYR A 148 13.52 -13.06 -38.37
CA TYR A 148 12.43 -12.08 -38.41
C TYR A 148 12.18 -11.46 -37.04
N ALA A 149 12.28 -12.25 -35.96
CA ALA A 149 12.10 -11.76 -34.60
C ALA A 149 13.18 -10.74 -34.19
N ILE A 150 14.44 -10.93 -34.62
CA ILE A 150 15.52 -9.95 -34.38
C ILE A 150 15.23 -8.65 -35.12
N GLU A 151 14.86 -8.72 -36.40
CA GLU A 151 14.55 -7.53 -37.19
C GLU A 151 13.35 -6.76 -36.62
N ALA A 152 12.29 -7.47 -36.25
CA ALA A 152 11.10 -6.89 -35.62
C ALA A 152 11.45 -6.21 -34.29
N MET A 153 12.27 -6.85 -33.46
CA MET A 153 12.69 -6.29 -32.18
C MET A 153 13.55 -5.03 -32.35
N ASN A 154 14.46 -5.02 -33.32
CA ASN A 154 15.28 -3.83 -33.63
C ASN A 154 14.40 -2.64 -34.06
N LYS A 155 13.39 -2.88 -34.92
CA LYS A 155 12.42 -1.84 -35.33
C LYS A 155 11.62 -1.32 -34.13
N ASN A 156 11.19 -2.21 -33.24
CA ASN A 156 10.47 -1.83 -32.01
C ASN A 156 11.35 -0.98 -31.09
N ASP A 157 12.61 -1.34 -30.92
CA ASP A 157 13.57 -0.59 -30.09
C ASP A 157 13.88 0.78 -30.68
N GLU A 158 14.04 0.89 -32.00
CA GLU A 158 14.20 2.18 -32.70
C GLU A 158 12.98 3.09 -32.52
N HIS A 159 11.77 2.53 -32.66
CA HIS A 159 10.53 3.27 -32.43
C HIS A 159 10.42 3.73 -30.97
N MET A 160 10.71 2.84 -30.04
CA MET A 160 10.67 3.13 -28.61
C MET A 160 11.63 4.26 -28.23
N LEU A 161 12.84 4.27 -28.79
CA LEU A 161 13.82 5.35 -28.57
C LEU A 161 13.36 6.73 -29.09
N LYS A 162 12.49 6.76 -30.10
CA LYS A 162 11.95 8.01 -30.68
C LYS A 162 10.72 8.53 -29.94
N VAL A 163 9.87 7.62 -29.45
CA VAL A 163 8.55 7.96 -28.90
C VAL A 163 8.53 8.01 -27.37
N ALA A 164 9.37 7.23 -26.71
CA ALA A 164 9.34 7.15 -25.25
C ALA A 164 9.85 8.44 -24.60
N ASN A 165 9.02 9.02 -23.73
CA ASN A 165 9.45 10.07 -22.82
C ASN A 165 10.19 9.44 -21.64
N PHE A 166 11.47 9.14 -21.82
CA PHE A 166 12.26 8.48 -20.78
C PHE A 166 12.31 9.32 -19.50
N MET A 167 12.38 8.63 -18.35
CA MET A 167 12.68 9.28 -17.09
C MET A 167 14.11 9.85 -17.16
N SER A 168 14.18 11.16 -17.39
CA SER A 168 15.44 11.90 -17.40
C SER A 168 16.04 11.98 -15.99
N VAL A 169 17.33 12.34 -15.91
CA VAL A 169 18.01 12.55 -14.63
C VAL A 169 17.33 13.64 -13.80
N ASP A 170 16.81 14.70 -14.44
CA ASP A 170 16.14 15.78 -13.74
C ASP A 170 14.71 15.42 -13.32
N ASP A 171 14.00 14.62 -14.12
CA ASP A 171 12.71 14.09 -13.74
C ASP A 171 12.83 13.11 -12.58
N ALA A 172 13.87 12.27 -12.53
CA ALA A 172 14.15 11.42 -11.38
C ALA A 172 14.40 12.24 -10.10
N LYS A 173 15.08 13.39 -10.20
CA LYS A 173 15.25 14.31 -9.06
C LYS A 173 13.93 14.94 -8.63
N LYS A 174 13.09 15.39 -9.58
CA LYS A 174 11.74 15.92 -9.31
C LYS A 174 10.89 14.85 -8.65
N PHE A 175 10.92 13.61 -9.15
CA PHE A 175 10.23 12.47 -8.58
C PHE A 175 10.64 12.21 -7.14
N ALA A 176 11.95 12.13 -6.86
CA ALA A 176 12.46 11.91 -5.51
C ALA A 176 12.08 13.06 -4.54
N ARG A 177 12.01 14.31 -5.03
CA ARG A 177 11.45 15.43 -4.25
C ARG A 177 9.94 15.25 -4.02
N GLY A 178 9.20 14.87 -5.05
CA GLY A 178 7.77 14.58 -4.99
C GLY A 178 7.44 13.53 -3.94
N ILE A 179 8.18 12.41 -3.91
CA ILE A 179 8.03 11.36 -2.89
C ILE A 179 8.30 11.89 -1.48
N LYS A 180 9.27 12.79 -1.32
CA LYS A 180 9.59 13.40 -0.02
C LYS A 180 8.52 14.39 0.46
N THR A 181 7.90 15.13 -0.45
CA THR A 181 6.91 16.17 -0.12
C THR A 181 5.48 15.63 -0.04
N TYR A 182 5.08 14.79 -1.00
CA TYR A 182 3.70 14.33 -1.19
C TYR A 182 3.50 12.84 -0.84
N GLY A 183 4.54 12.14 -0.40
CA GLY A 183 4.46 10.71 -0.14
C GLY A 183 4.21 9.91 -1.43
N LYS A 184 3.35 8.89 -1.37
CA LYS A 184 3.03 8.03 -2.53
C LYS A 184 1.84 8.55 -3.35
N ASN A 185 1.44 9.81 -3.19
CA ASN A 185 0.40 10.40 -4.04
C ASN A 185 0.99 10.71 -5.43
N PHE A 186 0.97 9.71 -6.31
CA PHE A 186 1.52 9.80 -7.67
C PHE A 186 0.74 10.76 -8.56
N LEU A 187 -0.55 10.99 -8.28
CA LEU A 187 -1.40 11.92 -9.02
C LEU A 187 -0.95 13.37 -8.79
N LYS A 188 -0.69 13.73 -7.55
CA LYS A 188 -0.15 15.04 -7.17
C LYS A 188 1.27 15.25 -7.70
N ILE A 189 2.13 14.23 -7.58
CA ILE A 189 3.49 14.28 -8.14
C ILE A 189 3.46 14.50 -9.65
N LYS A 190 2.60 13.79 -10.37
CA LYS A 190 2.38 14.01 -11.81
C LYS A 190 1.95 15.45 -12.08
N LYS A 191 0.86 15.90 -11.44
CA LYS A 191 0.25 17.21 -11.70
C LYS A 191 1.21 18.37 -11.45
N GLU A 192 1.98 18.33 -10.36
CA GLU A 192 2.79 19.46 -9.92
C GLU A 192 4.26 19.39 -10.38
N LEU A 193 4.82 18.20 -10.57
CA LEU A 193 6.26 18.04 -10.81
C LEU A 193 6.58 17.37 -12.15
N LEU A 194 5.72 16.47 -12.64
CA LEU A 194 5.99 15.61 -13.80
C LEU A 194 4.77 15.51 -14.74
N PRO A 195 4.29 16.63 -15.32
CA PRO A 195 3.05 16.66 -16.10
C PRO A 195 3.14 15.87 -17.42
N HIS A 196 4.36 15.68 -17.94
CA HIS A 196 4.62 14.93 -19.18
C HIS A 196 4.73 13.41 -18.99
N HIS A 197 4.71 12.93 -17.74
CA HIS A 197 4.74 11.50 -17.42
C HIS A 197 3.33 11.04 -17.04
N ARG A 198 2.99 9.81 -17.40
CA ARG A 198 1.73 9.20 -16.99
C ARG A 198 1.83 8.64 -15.58
N ARG A 199 0.70 8.50 -14.89
CA ARG A 199 0.66 8.02 -13.50
C ARG A 199 1.23 6.60 -13.38
N ASP A 200 0.87 5.73 -14.30
CA ASP A 200 1.36 4.35 -14.40
C ASP A 200 2.87 4.28 -14.63
N GLU A 201 3.44 5.16 -15.46
CA GLU A 201 4.89 5.29 -15.64
C GLU A 201 5.59 5.70 -14.34
N LEU A 202 5.02 6.64 -13.58
CA LEU A 202 5.56 7.04 -12.27
C LEU A 202 5.50 5.91 -11.24
N VAL A 203 4.43 5.12 -11.26
CA VAL A 203 4.29 3.94 -10.38
C VAL A 203 5.31 2.87 -10.78
N GLN A 204 5.49 2.60 -12.07
CA GLN A 204 6.50 1.66 -12.54
C GLN A 204 7.91 2.11 -12.13
N PHE A 205 8.23 3.39 -12.35
CA PHE A 205 9.51 3.98 -11.94
C PHE A 205 9.72 3.89 -10.42
N TYR A 206 8.68 4.13 -9.61
CA TYR A 206 8.76 4.01 -8.15
C TYR A 206 9.29 2.65 -7.69
N TYR A 207 8.80 1.56 -8.27
CA TYR A 207 9.19 0.21 -7.87
C TYR A 207 10.62 -0.15 -8.24
N GLY A 208 11.17 0.46 -9.30
CA GLY A 208 12.60 0.45 -9.57
C GLY A 208 13.38 1.34 -8.60
N TRP A 209 12.93 2.59 -8.44
CA TRP A 209 13.60 3.62 -7.65
C TRP A 209 13.72 3.26 -6.16
N LYS A 210 12.70 2.63 -5.56
CA LYS A 210 12.72 2.27 -4.14
C LYS A 210 13.84 1.28 -3.76
N LYS A 211 14.43 0.58 -4.74
CA LYS A 211 15.56 -0.33 -4.55
C LYS A 211 16.91 0.41 -4.54
N THR A 212 16.95 1.67 -4.96
CA THR A 212 18.19 2.45 -5.01
C THR A 212 18.68 2.85 -3.62
N ARG A 213 19.97 3.21 -3.55
CA ARG A 213 20.58 3.77 -2.35
C ARG A 213 19.89 5.05 -1.89
N ASP A 214 19.37 5.86 -2.81
CA ASP A 214 18.72 7.13 -2.49
C ASP A 214 17.39 6.93 -1.75
N ALA A 215 16.71 5.82 -1.99
CA ALA A 215 15.47 5.44 -1.30
C ALA A 215 15.71 4.68 0.01
N THR A 216 16.79 3.89 0.08
CA THR A 216 17.07 2.97 1.20
C THR A 216 17.98 3.56 2.29
N ARG A 217 18.60 4.73 2.07
CA ARG A 217 19.37 5.40 3.12
C ARG A 217 18.46 5.64 4.34
N PRO A 218 18.76 5.04 5.52
CA PRO A 218 18.04 5.38 6.72
C PRO A 218 18.22 6.87 6.95
N LYS A 219 17.11 7.60 7.08
CA LYS A 219 17.16 9.02 7.44
C LYS A 219 18.06 9.10 8.68
N PRO A 220 19.18 9.85 8.66
CA PRO A 220 19.85 10.17 9.90
C PRO A 220 18.76 10.85 10.73
N LEU A 221 18.36 10.22 11.83
CA LEU A 221 17.57 10.89 12.83
C LEU A 221 18.31 12.19 13.07
N ALA A 222 17.65 13.32 12.79
CA ALA A 222 18.18 14.63 13.13
C ALA A 222 18.27 14.64 14.65
N ARG A 223 19.38 14.11 15.17
CA ARG A 223 19.77 14.29 16.55
C ARG A 223 20.03 15.78 16.57
N GLN A 224 19.05 16.55 17.06
CA GLN A 224 19.30 17.91 17.49
C GLN A 224 20.45 17.81 18.49
N ARG A 225 21.66 17.96 17.97
CA ARG A 225 22.84 18.13 18.77
C ARG A 225 22.66 19.54 19.28
N ASN A 226 22.09 19.65 20.47
CA ASN A 226 22.14 20.87 21.25
C ASN A 226 23.62 21.20 21.42
N THR A 227 24.18 21.96 20.49
CA THR A 227 25.44 22.65 20.67
C THR A 227 25.15 23.79 21.64
N ALA A 228 25.11 23.44 22.93
CA ALA A 228 25.22 24.41 23.99
C ALA A 228 26.64 24.97 23.91
N THR A 229 26.79 26.10 23.20
CA THR A 229 27.92 26.99 23.35
C THR A 229 27.99 27.39 24.81
N ALA A 230 29.08 27.00 25.48
CA ALA A 230 29.38 27.39 26.85
C ALA A 230 29.63 28.91 26.89
N THR A 231 28.57 29.68 27.17
CA THR A 231 28.69 31.07 27.61
C THR A 231 28.42 31.13 29.11
N HIS A 232 29.47 31.37 29.88
CA HIS A 232 29.42 31.76 31.28
C HIS A 232 28.45 32.93 31.49
N ARG A 233 27.33 32.72 32.21
CA ARG A 233 26.64 33.79 32.96
C ARG A 233 26.04 33.24 34.26
N LYS A 234 26.23 34.02 35.34
CA LYS A 234 25.88 33.75 36.75
C LYS A 234 24.36 33.59 37.00
N PRO A 235 23.94 32.96 38.11
CA PRO A 235 22.54 32.64 38.36
C PRO A 235 21.77 33.82 38.97
N LYS A 236 20.52 34.01 38.57
CA LYS A 236 19.49 34.75 39.34
C LYS A 236 18.08 34.36 38.89
N GLY A 237 17.26 33.93 39.85
CA GLY A 237 15.84 34.28 39.97
C GLY A 237 14.79 33.44 39.23
N ASN A 238 13.91 32.81 40.02
CA ASN A 238 12.57 32.25 39.73
C ASN A 238 11.86 32.76 38.47
N GLN A 239 11.16 31.86 37.76
CA GLN A 239 9.71 31.94 37.49
C GLN A 239 9.20 30.62 36.86
N LEU A 240 7.99 30.22 37.24
CA LEU A 240 7.26 29.04 36.74
C LEU A 240 6.91 29.16 35.24
N LYS A 241 6.87 28.02 34.51
CA LYS A 241 5.80 27.69 33.52
C LYS A 241 5.88 26.27 32.92
N ALA A 242 4.76 25.56 33.08
CA ALA A 242 4.10 24.56 32.21
C ALA A 242 4.92 23.52 31.42
N SER A 243 4.82 22.27 31.88
CA SER A 243 5.14 21.03 31.16
C SER A 243 4.09 20.70 30.07
N ARG A 244 4.55 20.43 28.85
CA ARG A 244 3.78 19.72 27.80
C ARG A 244 4.25 18.26 27.73
N PRO A 245 3.36 17.26 27.61
CA PRO A 245 3.76 15.87 27.45
C PRO A 245 4.24 15.59 26.01
N GLY A 246 5.23 14.70 25.91
CA GLY A 246 5.82 14.25 24.66
C GLY A 246 4.86 13.39 23.84
N SER A 247 4.73 13.73 22.56
CA SER A 247 4.01 12.95 21.55
C SER A 247 4.93 11.84 21.04
N THR A 248 4.76 10.64 21.55
CA THR A 248 5.18 9.40 20.88
C THR A 248 3.98 8.87 20.12
N ASP A 249 3.96 9.05 18.80
CA ASP A 249 3.08 8.26 17.93
C ASP A 249 3.85 7.83 16.69
N LEU A 250 4.22 6.55 16.72
CA LEU A 250 4.56 5.73 15.57
C LEU A 250 3.26 5.56 14.76
N ALA A 251 3.14 6.31 13.66
CA ALA A 251 2.07 6.10 12.70
C ALA A 251 2.34 4.80 11.92
N ASP A 252 1.64 3.74 12.31
CA ASP A 252 1.39 2.55 11.51
C ASP A 252 0.68 2.98 10.21
N TYR A 253 1.44 3.01 9.12
CA TYR A 253 0.92 3.26 7.78
C TYR A 253 0.27 1.98 7.24
N ALA A 254 -0.95 1.70 7.67
CA ALA A 254 -1.82 0.75 7.02
C ALA A 254 -2.37 1.37 5.72
N SER A 255 -2.20 0.62 4.64
CA SER A 255 -2.69 0.88 3.29
C SER A 255 -4.21 1.15 3.29
N ALA A 256 -4.61 2.39 3.03
CA ALA A 256 -5.98 2.74 2.64
C ALA A 256 -5.98 3.12 1.16
N SER A 257 -6.83 2.47 0.36
CA SER A 257 -6.99 2.69 -1.08
C SER A 257 -7.54 4.10 -1.35
N GLU A 258 -6.78 4.94 -2.04
CA GLU A 258 -7.13 6.32 -2.38
C GLU A 258 -8.15 6.45 -3.54
N THR A 259 -8.72 5.35 -4.04
CA THR A 259 -9.63 5.37 -5.20
C THR A 259 -11.00 5.99 -4.92
N GLU A 260 -11.43 6.15 -3.67
CA GLU A 260 -12.75 6.74 -3.35
C GLU A 260 -12.69 8.22 -2.97
N MET A 261 -11.50 8.79 -2.73
CA MET A 261 -11.38 10.16 -2.23
C MET A 261 -11.27 11.21 -3.35
N GLU A 262 -10.74 10.86 -4.52
CA GLU A 262 -10.44 11.84 -5.59
C GLU A 262 -11.53 12.01 -6.66
N GLU A 263 -12.60 11.20 -6.67
CA GLU A 263 -13.78 11.48 -7.51
C GLU A 263 -14.70 12.57 -6.90
N LEU A 264 -14.50 12.93 -5.63
CA LEU A 264 -15.35 13.86 -4.90
C LEU A 264 -14.92 15.34 -5.02
N GLU A 265 -13.75 15.62 -5.59
CA GLU A 265 -13.23 16.99 -5.64
C GLU A 265 -13.50 17.73 -6.97
N ASN A 266 -14.08 17.06 -7.97
CA ASN A 266 -14.28 17.64 -9.31
C ASN A 266 -15.73 18.00 -9.70
N ASP A 267 -16.72 17.79 -8.81
CA ASP A 267 -18.08 18.31 -9.04
C ASP A 267 -18.60 19.07 -7.82
N GLY A 268 -18.54 20.39 -7.92
CA GLY A 268 -19.10 21.28 -6.92
C GLY A 268 -20.59 20.99 -6.69
N ARG A 269 -20.93 20.61 -5.45
CA ARG A 269 -22.26 20.64 -4.80
C ARG A 269 -23.22 19.45 -4.95
N ALA A 270 -22.79 18.20 -5.14
CA ALA A 270 -23.76 17.10 -5.08
C ALA A 270 -23.24 15.72 -4.63
N ALA A 271 -22.70 15.57 -3.41
CA ALA A 271 -22.67 14.27 -2.71
C ALA A 271 -22.21 14.40 -1.24
N ALA A 272 -23.15 14.42 -0.29
CA ALA A 272 -22.82 14.07 1.11
C ALA A 272 -24.05 13.70 1.98
N TYR A 273 -25.27 13.73 1.42
CA TYR A 273 -26.48 13.42 2.17
C TYR A 273 -27.04 12.07 1.69
N ALA A 274 -26.93 11.05 2.53
CA ALA A 274 -27.55 9.75 2.36
C ALA A 274 -28.44 9.47 3.57
N CYS A 275 -29.64 8.96 3.34
CA CYS A 275 -30.55 8.63 4.43
C CYS A 275 -29.96 7.52 5.29
N HIS A 276 -29.97 7.71 6.61
CA HIS A 276 -29.45 6.70 7.54
C HIS A 276 -30.20 5.36 7.49
N HIS A 277 -31.48 5.37 7.10
CA HIS A 277 -32.32 4.16 7.08
C HIS A 277 -32.31 3.43 5.73
N CYS A 278 -32.46 4.15 4.62
CA CYS A 278 -32.58 3.54 3.30
C CYS A 278 -31.39 3.80 2.37
N TYR A 279 -30.38 4.56 2.82
CA TYR A 279 -29.19 4.95 2.07
C TYR A 279 -29.46 5.63 0.72
N THR A 280 -30.69 6.11 0.48
CA THR A 280 -30.99 6.91 -0.70
C THR A 280 -30.18 8.20 -0.66
N SER A 281 -29.57 8.55 -1.78
CA SER A 281 -28.91 9.84 -2.02
C SER A 281 -29.86 10.88 -2.65
N LYS A 282 -31.13 10.51 -2.85
CA LYS A 282 -32.17 11.35 -3.45
C LYS A 282 -33.34 11.49 -2.47
N SER A 283 -33.60 12.73 -2.06
CA SER A 283 -34.75 13.08 -1.22
C SER A 283 -35.27 14.46 -1.62
N LYS A 284 -36.59 14.68 -1.49
CA LYS A 284 -37.21 16.00 -1.72
C LYS A 284 -36.76 17.02 -0.67
N ASP A 285 -36.60 16.56 0.56
CA ASP A 285 -36.08 17.35 1.68
C ASP A 285 -35.36 16.44 2.69
N TRP A 286 -34.53 17.00 3.56
CA TRP A 286 -33.70 16.27 4.52
C TRP A 286 -34.03 16.65 5.96
N HIS A 287 -34.22 15.65 6.82
CA HIS A 287 -34.63 15.86 8.21
C HIS A 287 -33.63 15.26 9.18
N HIS A 288 -33.42 15.92 10.32
CA HIS A 288 -32.64 15.38 11.43
C HIS A 288 -33.61 14.87 12.50
N SER A 289 -33.53 13.60 12.88
CA SER A 289 -34.38 12.99 13.91
C SER A 289 -33.56 12.39 15.06
N GLY A 290 -34.17 12.33 16.24
CA GLY A 290 -33.60 11.74 17.46
C GLY A 290 -32.52 12.58 18.16
N ARG A 291 -32.03 12.07 19.31
CA ARG A 291 -30.94 12.72 20.09
C ARG A 291 -29.61 12.75 19.34
N GLU A 292 -29.40 11.82 18.41
CA GLU A 292 -28.16 11.68 17.63
C GLU A 292 -28.16 12.47 16.32
N ARG A 293 -29.24 13.23 16.01
CA ARG A 293 -29.37 14.03 14.79
C ARG A 293 -29.09 13.21 13.51
N GLN A 294 -29.70 12.04 13.40
CA GLN A 294 -29.55 11.19 12.22
C GLN A 294 -30.29 11.81 11.03
N LEU A 295 -29.66 11.78 9.87
CA LEU A 295 -30.18 12.37 8.64
C LEU A 295 -31.12 11.38 7.92
N LEU A 296 -32.38 11.76 7.75
CA LEU A 296 -33.44 10.95 7.15
C LEU A 296 -34.00 11.63 5.89
N CYS A 297 -34.34 10.83 4.87
CA CYS A 297 -35.08 11.32 3.71
C CYS A 297 -36.56 11.54 4.07
N THR A 298 -37.31 12.22 3.20
CA THR A 298 -38.73 12.52 3.41
C THR A 298 -39.58 11.26 3.58
N GLU A 299 -39.21 10.15 2.96
CA GLU A 299 -39.92 8.86 3.06
C GLU A 299 -39.54 8.04 4.29
N CYS A 300 -38.41 8.33 4.94
CA CYS A 300 -37.95 7.67 6.16
C CYS A 300 -38.12 8.53 7.41
N ARG A 301 -38.82 9.66 7.29
CA ARG A 301 -39.18 10.53 8.41
C ARG A 301 -40.10 9.83 9.40
#